data_AF-A0A9E2EPS7-F1
#
_entry.id   AF-A0A9E2EPS7-F1
#
_cell.length_a   1.000
_cell.length_b   1.000
_cell.length_c   1.000
_cell.angle_alpha   90.00
_cell.angle_beta   90.00
_cell.angle_gamma   90.00
#
_symmetry.space_group_name_H-M   'P 1'
#
loop_
_entity.id
_entity.type
_entity.pdbx_description
1 polymer ?
#
loop_
_entity_poly.entity_id
_entity_poly.type
_entity_poly.pdbx_seq_one_letter_code
_entity_poly.pdbx_strand_id
1 'polypeptide(L)' 'MARPKSKPELLQLSQENFNKLNTYIDSLSSNVQKAKFPKGTLNRNIRDVLAHLYHWHLM' A
#
# COMPACT_ATOMS: atom_id res chain seq x y z
N MET A 1 13.37 -1.45 6.70
CA MET A 1 13.44 -0.02 7.02
C MET A 1 13.69 0.14 8.52
N ALA A 2 14.58 1.04 8.92
CA ALA A 2 14.72 1.36 10.34
C ALA A 2 13.39 1.89 10.88
N ARG A 3 12.99 1.46 12.09
CA ARG A 3 11.79 2.00 12.74
C ARG A 3 12.06 3.46 13.13
N PRO A 4 11.13 4.39 12.86
CA PRO A 4 11.30 5.79 13.24
C PRO A 4 11.38 5.90 14.76
N LYS A 5 12.30 6.73 15.26
CA LYS A 5 12.55 6.92 16.71
C LYS A 5 11.95 8.22 17.25
N SER A 6 11.44 9.07 16.36
CA SER A 6 10.84 10.35 16.70
C SER A 6 9.54 10.59 15.93
N LYS A 7 8.68 11.47 16.45
CA LYS A 7 7.43 11.86 15.76
C LYS A 7 7.67 12.44 14.36
N PRO A 8 8.65 13.34 14.14
CA PRO A 8 8.95 13.86 12.79
C PRO A 8 9.38 12.75 11.82
N GLU A 9 10.26 11.83 12.26
CA GLU A 9 10.68 10.69 11.44
C GLU A 9 9.50 9.79 11.09
N LEU A 10 8.58 9.55 12.03
CA LEU A 10 7.39 8.73 11.79
C LEU A 10 6.49 9.35 10.73
N LEU A 11 6.21 10.65 10.83
CA LEU A 11 5.37 11.37 9.87
C LEU A 11 6.01 11.39 8.48
N GLN A 12 7.31 11.68 8.40
CA GLN A 12 8.05 11.67 7.15
C GLN A 12 8.01 10.28 6.50
N LEU A 13 8.36 9.23 7.26
CA LEU A 13 8.39 7.86 6.74
C LEU A 13 7.00 7.39 6.31
N SER A 14 5.95 7.77 7.05
CA SER A 14 4.56 7.48 6.68
C SER A 14 4.20 8.08 5.32
N GLN A 15 4.47 9.38 5.13
CA GLN A 15 4.18 10.08 3.88
C GLN A 15 5.00 9.52 2.71
N GLU A 16 6.29 9.25 2.92
CA GLU A 16 7.15 8.66 1.89
C GLU A 16 6.65 7.29 1.44
N ASN A 17 6.26 6.42 2.37
CA ASN A 17 5.76 5.09 2.04
C ASN A 17 4.40 5.13 1.34
N PHE A 18 3.52 6.04 1.76
CA PHE A 18 2.24 6.29 1.09
C PHE A 18 2.46 6.73 -0.37
N ASN A 19 3.35 7.70 -0.58
CA ASN A 19 3.68 8.18 -1.93
C ASN A 19 4.33 7.09 -2.78
N LYS A 20 5.30 6.33 -2.22
CA LYS A 20 5.95 5.21 -2.93
C LYS A 20 4.94 4.16 -3.38
N LEU A 21 3.97 3.81 -2.52
CA LEU A 21 2.92 2.86 -2.86
C LEU A 21 2.05 3.37 -4.01
N ASN A 22 1.55 4.60 -3.93
CA ASN A 22 0.69 5.17 -4.97
C ASN A 22 1.43 5.31 -6.29
N THR A 23 2.65 5.87 -6.29
CA THR A 23 3.49 5.97 -7.49
C THR A 23 3.76 4.61 -8.13
N TYR A 24 4.02 3.57 -7.32
CA TYR A 24 4.18 2.22 -7.84
C TYR A 24 2.90 1.73 -8.52
N ILE A 25 1.74 1.86 -7.89
CA ILE A 25 0.46 1.42 -8.45
C ILE A 25 0.13 2.20 -9.73
N ASP A 26 0.34 3.51 -9.73
CA ASP A 26 0.08 4.39 -10.88
C ASP A 26 0.98 4.05 -12.08
N SER A 27 2.18 3.54 -11.84
CA SER A 27 3.08 3.07 -12.89
C SER A 27 2.64 1.76 -13.57
N LEU A 28 1.71 1.01 -12.96
CA LEU A 28 1.21 -0.24 -13.50
C LEU A 28 0.10 0.03 -14.53
N SER A 29 0.09 -0.76 -15.62
CA SER A 29 -1.00 -0.70 -16.59
C SER A 29 -2.34 -1.10 -15.97
N SER A 30 -3.46 -0.60 -16.52
CA SER A 30 -4.79 -0.89 -15.97
C SER A 30 -5.13 -2.39 -15.93
N ASN A 31 -4.57 -3.18 -16.84
CA ASN A 31 -4.74 -4.63 -16.86
C ASN A 31 -4.03 -5.29 -15.67
N VAL A 32 -2.81 -4.83 -15.35
CA VAL A 32 -2.03 -5.32 -14.21
C VAL A 32 -2.66 -4.87 -12.89
N GLN A 33 -3.12 -3.61 -12.80
CA GLN A 33 -3.82 -3.11 -11.61
C GLN A 33 -5.07 -3.94 -11.26
N LYS A 34 -5.76 -4.47 -12.27
CA LYS A 34 -6.97 -5.29 -12.13
C LYS A 34 -6.69 -6.79 -12.09
N ALA A 35 -5.45 -7.22 -12.32
CA ALA A 35 -5.08 -8.62 -12.37
C ALA A 35 -5.32 -9.29 -11.02
N LYS A 36 -5.73 -10.56 -11.06
CA LYS A 36 -5.88 -11.37 -9.86
C LYS A 36 -4.52 -11.87 -9.39
N PHE A 37 -4.31 -11.87 -8.09
CA PHE A 37 -3.17 -12.58 -7.50
C PHE A 37 -3.34 -14.10 -7.65
N PRO A 38 -2.24 -14.87 -7.53
CA PRO A 38 -2.30 -16.33 -7.51
C PRO A 38 -3.25 -16.86 -6.42
N LYS A 39 -3.82 -18.05 -6.64
CA LYS A 39 -4.69 -18.69 -5.64
C LYS A 39 -3.90 -18.94 -4.34
N GLY A 40 -4.58 -18.81 -3.20
CA GLY A 40 -4.01 -19.02 -1.87
C GLY A 40 -3.60 -17.74 -1.14
N THR A 41 -3.76 -16.57 -1.76
CA THR A 41 -3.57 -15.28 -1.09
C THR A 41 -4.87 -14.79 -0.45
N LEU A 42 -4.75 -14.09 0.69
CA LEU A 42 -5.90 -13.44 1.35
C LEU A 42 -6.57 -12.39 0.45
N ASN A 43 -5.75 -11.59 -0.23
CA ASN A 43 -6.20 -10.53 -1.13
C ASN A 43 -6.39 -11.09 -2.55
N ARG A 44 -7.43 -10.65 -3.27
CA ARG A 44 -7.68 -11.10 -4.64
C ARG A 44 -6.95 -10.28 -5.69
N ASN A 45 -6.70 -9.01 -5.41
CA ASN A 45 -5.97 -8.07 -6.27
C ASN A 45 -5.50 -6.85 -5.46
N ILE A 46 -4.90 -5.87 -6.13
CA ILE A 46 -4.39 -4.63 -5.51
C ILE A 46 -5.49 -3.85 -4.76
N ARG A 47 -6.73 -3.82 -5.27
CA ARG A 47 -7.85 -3.12 -4.61
C ARG A 47 -8.14 -3.68 -3.23
N ASP A 48 -8.12 -5.00 -3.07
CA ASP A 48 -8.38 -5.64 -1.78
C ASP A 48 -7.29 -5.27 -0.76
N VAL A 49 -6.03 -5.19 -1.20
CA VAL A 49 -4.91 -4.72 -0.36
C VAL A 49 -5.16 -3.29 0.11
N LEU A 50 -5.50 -2.39 -0.82
CA LEU A 50 -5.77 -0.99 -0.49
C LEU A 50 -6.99 -0.83 0.43
N ALA A 51 -8.05 -1.62 0.23
CA ALA A 51 -9.23 -1.60 1.09
C ALA A 51 -8.89 -2.00 2.54
N HIS A 52 -8.05 -3.03 2.73
CA HIS A 52 -7.59 -3.41 4.07
C HIS A 52 -6.71 -2.34 4.71
N LEU A 53 -5.78 -1.75 3.96
CA LEU A 53 -4.95 -0.65 4.47
C LEU A 53 -5.80 0.56 4.88
N TYR A 54 -6.81 0.90 4.07
CA TYR A 54 -7.74 1.98 4.39
C TYR A 54 -8.55 1.67 5.64
N HIS A 55 -9.06 0.44 5.78
CA HIS A 55 -9.78 0.03 6.98
C HIS A 55 -8.91 0.13 8.24
N TRP A 56 -7.67 -0.38 8.20
CA TRP A 56 -6.74 -0.27 9.32
C TRP A 56 -6.35 1.16 9.67
N HIS A 57 -6.35 2.07 8.70
CA HIS A 57 -6.09 3.49 8.96
C HIS A 57 -7.27 4.19 9.67
N LEU A 58 -8.50 3.71 9.45
CA LEU A 58 -9.70 4.28 10.07
C LEU A 58 -10.03 3.71 11.46
N MET A 59 -9.49 2.55 11.81
CA MET A 59 -9.63 1.95 13.14
C MET A 59 -8.81 2.70 14.18
#